data_AF-A0A941ZGC1-F1
#
_entry.id   AF-A0A941ZGC1-F1
#
_cell.length_a   1.000
_cell.length_b   1.000
_cell.length_c   1.000
_cell.angle_alpha   90.00
_cell.angle_beta   90.00
_cell.angle_gamma   90.00
#
_symmetry.space_group_name_H-M   'P 1'
#
loop_
_entity.id
_entity.type
_entity.pdbx_description
1 polymer ?
#
loop_
_entity_poly.entity_id
_entity_poly.type
_entity_poly.pdbx_seq_one_letter_code
_entity_poly.pdbx_strand_id
1 'polypeptide(L)'
;MLTWTDGALFALCATTSAITSAIGVGGGILLLAFLSNLLSANLVIPIHGATQLVSNLSRSLLDWRLVQWRRLMLPFLPGALLGGAVGYVMLGRFSFEHLPLILGVFILLITWTRLIQGLGLLFNNMTVLGAWLTGSSLFIGSMGLMLPPILLHKGLSKDEVILTHSAMMSVMHAFKVAIYVLTGFAFFQYASMMVLMLAGSLVGTYVGKFLRGRINKRRGVLILKWVTTLAATQLIITALYRYLK
;
A
#
# COMPACT_ATOMS: atom_id res chain seq x y z
N MET A 1 22.90 17.04 -7.18
CA MET A 1 21.94 18.15 -7.01
C MET A 1 20.55 17.54 -7.00
N LEU A 2 19.70 17.89 -6.02
CA LEU A 2 18.30 17.48 -6.00
C LEU A 2 17.59 18.18 -7.17
N THR A 3 16.96 17.41 -8.04
CA THR A 3 16.11 17.92 -9.13
C THR A 3 14.72 18.30 -8.60
N TRP A 4 13.95 19.10 -9.34
CA TRP A 4 12.55 19.43 -8.95
C TRP A 4 11.68 18.18 -8.73
N THR A 5 11.99 17.10 -9.44
CA THR A 5 11.35 15.78 -9.30
C THR A 5 11.67 15.11 -7.95
N ASP A 6 12.85 15.35 -7.38
CA ASP A 6 13.28 14.74 -6.12
C ASP A 6 12.52 15.30 -4.91
N GLY A 7 12.35 16.63 -4.86
CA GLY A 7 11.55 17.30 -3.84
C GLY A 7 10.07 16.92 -3.91
N ALA A 8 9.54 16.76 -5.12
CA ALA A 8 8.16 16.33 -5.35
C ALA A 8 7.90 14.91 -4.83
N LEU A 9 8.83 13.97 -5.05
CA LEU A 9 8.71 12.60 -4.57
C LEU A 9 8.76 12.51 -3.04
N PHE A 10 9.66 13.27 -2.41
CA PHE A 10 9.70 13.39 -0.95
C PHE A 10 8.36 13.92 -0.41
N ALA A 11 7.88 15.04 -0.95
CA ALA A 11 6.62 15.67 -0.52
C ALA A 11 5.42 14.74 -0.73
N LEU A 12 5.35 14.05 -1.87
CA LEU A 12 4.31 13.06 -2.15
C LEU A 12 4.32 11.93 -1.12
N CYS A 13 5.49 11.34 -0.82
CA CYS A 13 5.62 10.26 0.16
C CYS A 13 5.31 10.73 1.59
N ALA A 14 5.71 11.96 1.93
CA ALA A 14 5.39 12.58 3.21
C ALA A 14 3.88 12.82 3.36
N THR A 15 3.24 13.45 2.39
CA THR A 15 1.80 13.75 2.44
C THR A 15 0.98 12.47 2.45
N THR A 16 1.28 11.50 1.59
CA THR A 16 0.55 10.21 1.55
C THR A 16 0.70 9.42 2.85
N SER A 17 1.91 9.40 3.44
CA SER A 17 2.14 8.72 4.71
C SER A 17 1.49 9.45 5.89
N ALA A 18 1.51 10.79 5.89
CA ALA A 18 0.81 11.61 6.89
C ALA A 18 -0.70 11.40 6.85
N ILE A 19 -1.30 11.40 5.66
CA ILE A 19 -2.72 11.09 5.45
C ILE A 19 -3.05 9.72 6.05
N THR A 20 -2.25 8.69 5.74
CA THR A 20 -2.52 7.35 6.23
C THR A 20 -2.34 7.24 7.74
N SER A 21 -1.34 7.91 8.33
CA SER A 21 -1.10 7.91 9.78
C SER A 21 -2.17 8.69 10.57
N ALA A 22 -2.74 9.75 9.98
CA ALA A 22 -3.75 10.60 10.61
C ALA A 22 -5.18 10.07 10.43
N ILE A 23 -5.54 9.63 9.22
CA ILE A 23 -6.89 9.15 8.85
C ILE A 23 -7.05 7.64 9.10
N GLY A 24 -5.93 6.91 9.04
CA GLY A 24 -5.84 5.46 9.22
C GLY A 24 -5.82 4.67 7.91
N VAL A 25 -6.02 5.29 6.75
CA VAL A 25 -6.16 4.56 5.47
C VAL A 25 -5.92 5.45 4.24
N GLY A 26 -5.52 4.83 3.13
CA GLY A 26 -5.75 5.36 1.79
C GLY A 26 -4.60 6.12 1.14
N GLY A 27 -3.65 6.66 1.90
CA GLY A 27 -2.48 7.31 1.32
C GLY A 27 -1.58 6.33 0.54
N GLY A 28 -1.55 5.04 0.88
CA GLY A 28 -0.87 4.03 0.07
C GLY A 28 -1.47 3.86 -1.33
N ILE A 29 -2.79 4.03 -1.49
CA ILE A 29 -3.46 4.01 -2.82
C ILE A 29 -3.17 5.29 -3.58
N LEU A 30 -3.18 6.42 -2.88
CA LEU A 30 -2.81 7.71 -3.45
C LEU A 30 -1.39 7.66 -4.01
N LEU A 31 -0.43 7.16 -3.22
CA LEU A 31 0.94 6.95 -3.67
C LEU A 31 0.98 6.03 -4.89
N LEU A 32 0.27 4.90 -4.87
CA LEU A 32 0.22 3.97 -6.00
C LEU A 32 -0.31 4.64 -7.29
N ALA A 33 -1.37 5.44 -7.18
CA ALA A 33 -1.96 6.17 -8.30
C ALA A 33 -0.96 7.16 -8.92
N PHE A 34 -0.26 7.94 -8.09
CA PHE A 34 0.75 8.88 -8.57
C PHE A 34 1.98 8.18 -9.16
N LEU A 35 2.52 7.16 -8.48
CA LEU A 35 3.66 6.40 -9.02
C LEU A 35 3.36 5.75 -10.36
N SER A 36 2.13 5.27 -10.56
CA SER A 36 1.69 4.68 -11.84
C SER A 36 1.68 5.68 -13.00
N ASN A 37 1.58 6.98 -12.71
CA ASN A 37 1.67 8.04 -13.72
C ASN A 37 3.12 8.51 -13.95
N LEU A 38 4.03 8.27 -13.00
CA LEU A 38 5.41 8.77 -13.03
C LEU A 38 6.44 7.73 -13.47
N LEU A 39 6.18 6.45 -13.22
CA LEU A 39 7.14 5.36 -13.39
C LEU A 39 6.63 4.33 -14.39
N SER A 40 7.54 3.56 -14.98
CA SER A 40 7.15 2.40 -15.78
C SER A 40 6.53 1.30 -14.91
N ALA A 41 5.58 0.55 -15.48
CA ALA A 41 4.73 -0.39 -14.76
C ALA A 41 5.50 -1.40 -13.88
N ASN A 42 6.64 -1.90 -14.37
CA ASN A 42 7.51 -2.83 -13.67
C ASN A 42 8.20 -2.24 -12.42
N LEU A 43 8.30 -0.90 -12.31
CA LEU A 43 8.91 -0.21 -11.17
C LEU A 43 7.90 0.15 -10.08
N VAL A 44 6.64 0.35 -10.47
CA VAL A 44 5.57 0.88 -9.60
C VAL A 44 5.40 0.02 -8.35
N ILE A 45 5.18 -1.29 -8.51
CA ILE A 45 4.89 -2.20 -7.40
C ILE A 45 6.08 -2.37 -6.42
N PRO A 46 7.32 -2.63 -6.88
CA PRO A 46 8.46 -2.77 -5.96
C PRO A 46 8.78 -1.49 -5.20
N ILE A 47 8.82 -0.34 -5.89
CA ILE A 47 9.09 0.96 -5.25
C ILE A 47 8.00 1.31 -4.26
N HIS A 48 6.73 1.17 -4.66
CA HIS A 48 5.58 1.32 -3.75
C HIS A 48 5.72 0.42 -2.51
N GLY A 49 6.09 -0.85 -2.73
CA GLY A 49 6.31 -1.82 -1.68
C GLY A 49 7.33 -1.39 -0.64
N ALA A 50 8.51 -0.95 -1.08
CA ALA A 50 9.57 -0.49 -0.19
C ALA A 50 9.20 0.79 0.56
N THR A 51 8.57 1.76 -0.10
CA THR A 51 8.10 2.99 0.56
C THR A 51 7.00 2.72 1.58
N GLN A 52 6.07 1.81 1.27
CA GLN A 52 5.01 1.41 2.18
C GLN A 52 5.52 0.52 3.33
N LEU A 53 6.59 -0.26 3.13
CA LEU A 53 7.24 -0.99 4.22
C LEU A 53 7.71 -0.01 5.30
N VAL A 54 8.44 1.04 4.93
CA VAL A 54 8.90 2.06 5.90
C VAL A 54 7.73 2.81 6.54
N SER A 55 6.71 3.18 5.75
CA SER A 55 5.51 3.88 6.26
C SER A 55 4.77 3.05 7.32
N ASN A 56 4.54 1.77 7.02
CA ASN A 56 3.78 0.89 7.89
C ASN A 56 4.61 0.43 9.10
N LEU A 57 5.90 0.15 8.90
CA LEU A 57 6.77 -0.26 9.99
C LEU A 57 6.90 0.88 11.01
N SER A 58 7.25 2.08 10.55
CA SER A 58 7.34 3.26 11.42
C SER A 58 6.03 3.53 12.14
N ARG A 59 4.87 3.40 11.48
CA ARG A 59 3.56 3.56 12.13
C ARG A 59 3.30 2.51 13.19
N SER A 60 3.60 1.25 12.91
CA SER A 60 3.40 0.14 13.87
C SER A 60 4.29 0.31 15.11
N LEU A 61 5.47 0.91 14.95
CA LEU A 61 6.41 1.17 16.04
C LEU A 61 6.01 2.36 16.93
N LEU A 62 5.11 3.25 16.46
CA LEU A 62 4.65 4.40 17.26
C LEU A 62 3.96 3.98 18.56
N ASP A 63 3.23 2.86 18.54
CA ASP A 63 2.62 2.22 19.70
C ASP A 63 2.46 0.71 19.48
N TRP A 64 3.59 0.02 19.44
CA TRP A 64 3.66 -1.42 19.12
C TRP A 64 2.93 -2.31 20.14
N ARG A 65 2.57 -1.78 21.31
CA ARG A 65 1.83 -2.49 22.36
C ARG A 65 0.36 -2.71 21.99
N LEU A 66 -0.21 -1.87 21.12
CA LEU A 66 -1.58 -2.01 20.61
C LEU A 66 -1.67 -3.00 19.43
N VAL A 67 -0.56 -3.57 18.98
CA VAL A 67 -0.55 -4.58 17.94
C VAL A 67 -1.00 -5.91 18.53
N GLN A 68 -1.99 -6.54 17.89
CA GLN A 68 -2.53 -7.84 18.30
C GLN A 68 -1.64 -9.00 17.88
N TRP A 69 -0.46 -9.13 18.52
CA TRP A 69 0.60 -10.07 18.16
C TRP A 69 0.17 -11.53 18.17
N ARG A 70 -0.27 -12.04 19.33
CA ARG A 70 -0.62 -13.46 19.49
C ARG A 70 -1.90 -13.82 18.75
N ARG A 71 -2.92 -12.98 18.88
CA ARG A 71 -4.27 -13.26 18.37
C ARG A 71 -4.33 -13.19 16.85
N LEU A 72 -3.62 -12.25 16.21
CA LEU A 72 -3.81 -11.95 14.79
C LEU A 72 -2.51 -11.99 13.97
N MET A 73 -1.39 -11.47 14.48
CA MET A 73 -0.13 -11.49 13.71
C MET A 73 0.45 -12.89 13.56
N LEU A 74 0.54 -13.67 14.64
CA LEU A 74 1.13 -15.02 14.57
C LEU A 74 0.43 -15.92 13.55
N PRO A 75 -0.92 -16.02 13.50
CA PRO A 75 -1.58 -16.82 12.48
C PRO A 75 -1.49 -16.23 11.06
N PHE A 76 -1.24 -14.93 10.92
CA PHE A 76 -1.07 -14.26 9.63
C PHE A 76 0.28 -14.62 8.95
N LEU A 77 1.35 -14.74 9.73
CA LEU A 77 2.72 -14.99 9.25
C LEU A 77 2.87 -16.22 8.32
N PRO A 78 2.43 -17.44 8.69
CA PRO A 78 2.58 -18.61 7.80
C PRO A 78 1.81 -18.43 6.50
N GLY A 79 0.66 -17.76 6.58
CA GLY A 79 -0.13 -17.37 5.42
C GLY A 79 0.66 -16.44 4.51
N ALA A 80 1.20 -15.36 5.06
CA ALA A 80 2.00 -14.39 4.31
C ALA A 80 3.19 -15.04 3.60
N LEU A 81 3.90 -15.95 4.29
CA LEU A 81 4.99 -16.72 3.72
C LEU A 81 4.51 -17.58 2.53
N LEU A 82 3.43 -18.36 2.71
CA LEU A 82 2.85 -19.20 1.65
C LEU A 82 2.39 -18.36 0.46
N GLY A 83 1.67 -17.27 0.70
CA GLY A 83 1.21 -16.34 -0.33
C GLY A 83 2.37 -15.71 -1.09
N GLY A 84 3.44 -15.34 -0.38
CA GLY A 84 4.67 -14.85 -0.98
C GLY A 84 5.34 -15.90 -1.87
N ALA A 85 5.46 -17.15 -1.41
CA ALA A 85 6.05 -18.24 -2.19
C ALA A 85 5.25 -18.53 -3.46
N VAL A 86 3.92 -18.66 -3.36
CA VAL A 86 3.03 -18.83 -4.52
C VAL A 86 3.14 -17.63 -5.46
N GLY A 87 3.12 -16.43 -4.91
CA GLY A 87 3.24 -15.19 -5.65
C GLY A 87 4.56 -15.09 -6.43
N TYR A 88 5.69 -15.49 -5.83
CA TYR A 88 7.00 -15.55 -6.48
C TYR A 88 6.98 -16.43 -7.72
N VAL A 89 6.42 -17.64 -7.62
CA VAL A 89 6.32 -18.58 -8.76
C VAL A 89 5.45 -17.99 -9.88
N MET A 90 4.36 -17.31 -9.52
CA MET A 90 3.46 -16.68 -10.49
C MET A 90 4.04 -15.40 -11.11
N LEU A 91 4.89 -14.67 -10.40
CA LEU A 91 5.45 -13.39 -10.84
C LEU A 91 6.27 -13.53 -12.12
N GLY A 92 7.01 -14.64 -12.28
CA GLY A 92 7.78 -14.93 -13.50
C GLY A 92 6.93 -15.14 -14.75
N ARG A 93 5.61 -15.32 -14.63
CA ARG A 93 4.67 -15.48 -15.75
C ARG A 93 3.77 -14.26 -15.96
N PHE A 94 3.96 -13.21 -15.16
CA PHE A 94 3.07 -12.05 -15.16
C PHE A 94 3.52 -11.01 -16.17
N SER A 95 2.62 -10.62 -17.08
CA SER A 95 2.85 -9.49 -17.99
C SER A 95 2.46 -8.17 -17.31
N PHE A 96 3.41 -7.24 -17.25
CA PHE A 96 3.20 -5.89 -16.71
C PHE A 96 2.55 -4.93 -17.72
N GLU A 97 2.34 -5.36 -18.97
CA GLU A 97 1.80 -4.54 -20.04
C GLU A 97 0.44 -3.91 -19.68
N HIS A 98 -0.45 -4.72 -19.12
CA HIS A 98 -1.81 -4.31 -18.75
C HIS A 98 -1.93 -3.74 -17.34
N LEU A 99 -0.82 -3.69 -16.60
CA LEU A 99 -0.84 -3.29 -15.21
C LEU A 99 -1.38 -1.85 -15.00
N PRO A 100 -1.02 -0.83 -15.81
CA PRO A 100 -1.58 0.52 -15.63
C PRO A 100 -3.11 0.55 -15.72
N LEU A 101 -3.70 -0.15 -16.70
CA LEU A 101 -5.15 -0.22 -16.86
C LEU A 101 -5.79 -0.97 -15.68
N ILE A 102 -5.22 -2.12 -15.30
CA ILE A 102 -5.68 -2.92 -14.15
C ILE A 102 -5.65 -2.09 -12.86
N LEU A 103 -4.55 -1.37 -12.60
CA LEU A 103 -4.40 -0.52 -11.43
C LEU A 103 -5.40 0.64 -11.43
N GLY A 104 -5.58 1.31 -12.57
CA GLY A 104 -6.55 2.40 -12.69
C GLY A 104 -7.98 1.94 -12.36
N VAL A 105 -8.42 0.83 -12.98
CA VAL A 105 -9.74 0.25 -12.72
C VAL A 105 -9.86 -0.22 -11.26
N PHE A 106 -8.84 -0.89 -10.74
CA PHE A 106 -8.81 -1.34 -9.35
C PHE A 106 -8.91 -0.17 -8.36
N ILE A 107 -8.17 0.92 -8.59
CA ILE A 107 -8.19 2.12 -7.74
C ILE A 107 -9.58 2.77 -7.77
N LEU A 108 -10.23 2.87 -8.92
CA LEU A 108 -11.61 3.40 -8.99
C LEU A 108 -12.60 2.50 -8.26
N LEU A 109 -12.51 1.19 -8.48
CA LEU A 109 -13.37 0.19 -7.85
C LEU A 109 -13.30 0.27 -6.32
N ILE A 110 -12.09 0.29 -5.74
CA ILE A 110 -11.92 0.36 -4.27
C ILE A 110 -12.23 1.73 -3.68
N THR A 111 -12.16 2.80 -4.48
CA THR A 111 -12.46 4.17 -4.06
C THR A 111 -13.97 4.40 -3.94
N TRP A 112 -14.74 3.87 -4.90
CA TRP A 112 -16.18 4.16 -5.00
C TRP A 112 -17.09 3.04 -4.53
N THR A 113 -16.60 1.81 -4.45
CA THR A 113 -17.39 0.67 -3.98
C THR A 113 -16.89 0.14 -2.64
N ARG A 114 -17.72 -0.68 -1.98
CA ARG A 114 -17.32 -1.48 -0.81
C ARG A 114 -17.01 -2.93 -1.19
N LEU A 115 -16.91 -3.26 -2.48
CA LEU A 115 -16.79 -4.65 -2.94
C LEU A 115 -15.58 -5.33 -2.30
N ILE A 116 -14.40 -4.74 -2.44
CA ILE A 116 -13.15 -5.29 -1.89
C ILE A 116 -13.16 -5.34 -0.35
N GLN A 117 -13.76 -4.36 0.31
CA GLN A 117 -13.92 -4.33 1.76
C GLN A 117 -14.85 -5.46 2.25
N GLY A 118 -15.95 -5.69 1.52
CA GLY A 118 -16.91 -6.76 1.79
C GLY A 118 -16.34 -8.15 1.54
N LEU A 119 -15.60 -8.34 0.44
CA LEU A 119 -14.87 -9.58 0.16
C LEU A 119 -13.86 -9.91 1.27
N GLY A 120 -13.27 -8.89 1.90
CA GLY A 120 -12.43 -9.06 3.08
C GLY A 120 -13.12 -9.81 4.22
N LEU A 121 -14.41 -9.58 4.44
CA LEU A 121 -15.17 -10.23 5.52
C LEU A 121 -15.38 -11.73 5.30
N LEU A 122 -15.20 -12.23 4.07
CA LEU A 122 -15.21 -13.68 3.79
C LEU A 122 -14.00 -14.38 4.42
N PHE A 123 -12.92 -13.65 4.72
CA PHE A 123 -11.73 -14.20 5.34
C PHE A 123 -11.85 -14.20 6.87
N ASN A 124 -12.36 -15.30 7.42
CA ASN A 124 -12.36 -15.46 8.88
C ASN A 124 -10.99 -15.92 9.43
N ASN A 125 -10.21 -16.66 8.62
CA ASN A 125 -8.90 -17.20 8.99
C ASN A 125 -7.77 -16.23 8.59
N MET A 126 -6.93 -15.83 9.56
CA MET A 126 -5.83 -14.89 9.34
C MET A 126 -4.68 -15.49 8.50
N THR A 127 -4.50 -16.81 8.50
CA THR A 127 -3.54 -17.49 7.62
C THR A 127 -3.98 -17.39 6.16
N VAL A 128 -5.25 -17.66 5.87
CA VAL A 128 -5.79 -17.52 4.50
C VAL A 128 -5.72 -16.07 4.06
N LEU A 129 -6.05 -15.14 4.96
CA LEU A 129 -5.92 -13.71 4.69
C LEU A 129 -4.47 -13.29 4.40
N GLY A 130 -3.49 -13.80 5.18
CA GLY A 130 -2.07 -13.54 4.96
C GLY A 130 -1.59 -14.03 3.61
N ALA A 131 -2.02 -15.23 3.19
CA ALA A 131 -1.70 -15.79 1.89
C ALA A 131 -2.29 -14.94 0.77
N TRP A 132 -3.59 -14.61 0.87
CA TRP A 132 -4.27 -13.79 -0.13
C TRP A 132 -3.64 -12.41 -0.26
N LEU A 133 -3.49 -11.68 0.86
CA LEU A 133 -2.95 -10.31 0.83
C LEU A 133 -1.51 -10.29 0.33
N THR A 134 -0.65 -11.20 0.79
CA THR A 134 0.77 -11.17 0.39
C THR A 134 0.96 -11.59 -1.05
N GLY A 135 0.32 -12.68 -1.50
CA GLY A 135 0.41 -13.14 -2.89
C GLY A 135 -0.16 -12.13 -3.89
N SER A 136 -1.38 -11.63 -3.65
CA SER A 136 -2.00 -10.63 -4.55
C SER A 136 -1.30 -9.28 -4.53
N SER A 137 -0.60 -8.92 -3.44
CA SER A 137 0.12 -7.64 -3.34
C SER A 137 1.25 -7.49 -4.35
N LEU A 138 1.80 -8.60 -4.86
CA LEU A 138 2.84 -8.60 -5.89
C LEU A 138 2.33 -8.07 -7.24
N PHE A 139 1.02 -8.09 -7.47
CA PHE A 139 0.39 -7.73 -8.74
C PHE A 139 -0.47 -6.47 -8.66
N ILE A 140 -1.20 -6.28 -7.55
CA ILE A 140 -2.18 -5.18 -7.42
C ILE A 140 -1.60 -4.01 -6.59
N GLY A 141 -0.50 -4.23 -5.87
CA GLY A 141 0.16 -3.17 -5.09
C GLY A 141 -0.51 -2.89 -3.73
N SER A 142 -1.78 -2.49 -3.69
CA SER A 142 -2.44 -1.98 -2.47
C SER A 142 -3.70 -2.75 -2.06
N MET A 143 -3.50 -3.90 -1.40
CA MET A 143 -4.59 -4.75 -0.87
C MET A 143 -4.97 -4.43 0.59
N GLY A 144 -4.29 -3.46 1.21
CA GLY A 144 -4.47 -3.13 2.63
C GLY A 144 -5.90 -2.71 3.00
N LEU A 145 -6.70 -2.17 2.07
CA LEU A 145 -8.08 -1.75 2.35
C LEU A 145 -9.03 -2.87 2.81
N MET A 146 -8.69 -4.12 2.52
CA MET A 146 -9.49 -5.26 2.97
C MET A 146 -9.41 -5.45 4.48
N LEU A 147 -8.30 -5.04 5.10
CA LEU A 147 -7.96 -5.43 6.46
C LEU A 147 -8.72 -4.64 7.57
N PRO A 148 -8.92 -3.30 7.51
CA PRO A 148 -9.62 -2.57 8.55
C PRO A 148 -11.01 -3.10 8.92
N PRO A 149 -11.94 -3.41 7.98
CA PRO A 149 -13.25 -3.93 8.33
C PRO A 149 -13.17 -5.31 9.00
N ILE A 150 -12.23 -6.16 8.59
CA ILE A 150 -12.00 -7.48 9.21
C ILE A 150 -11.53 -7.32 10.65
N LEU A 151 -10.56 -6.42 10.90
CA LEU A 151 -10.02 -6.17 12.23
C LEU A 151 -11.09 -5.58 13.17
N LEU A 152 -11.91 -4.65 12.67
CA LEU A 152 -13.06 -4.12 13.41
C LEU A 152 -14.07 -5.22 13.74
N HIS A 153 -14.38 -6.11 12.79
CA HIS A 153 -15.27 -7.25 13.01
C HIS A 153 -14.72 -8.23 14.06
N LYS A 154 -13.39 -8.33 14.20
CA LYS A 154 -12.73 -9.10 15.27
C LYS A 154 -12.69 -8.39 16.63
N GLY A 155 -13.32 -7.22 16.75
CA GLY A 155 -13.53 -6.51 18.02
C GLY A 155 -12.37 -5.59 18.43
N LEU A 156 -11.48 -5.23 17.50
CA LEU A 156 -10.41 -4.27 17.80
C LEU A 156 -10.94 -2.84 17.84
N SER A 157 -10.43 -2.05 18.78
CA SER A 157 -10.62 -0.60 18.81
C SER A 157 -9.95 0.07 17.60
N LYS A 158 -10.30 1.34 17.34
CA LYS A 158 -9.78 2.08 16.18
C LYS A 158 -8.25 2.16 16.15
N ASP A 159 -7.60 2.40 17.29
CA ASP A 159 -6.15 2.47 17.33
C ASP A 159 -5.51 1.09 17.18
N GLU A 160 -6.06 0.05 17.82
CA GLU A 160 -5.59 -1.32 17.60
C GLU A 160 -5.71 -1.75 16.14
N VAL A 161 -6.78 -1.35 15.44
CA VAL A 161 -6.94 -1.58 14.00
C VAL A 161 -5.81 -0.91 13.23
N ILE A 162 -5.52 0.37 13.49
CA ILE A 162 -4.47 1.11 12.78
C ILE A 162 -3.10 0.46 13.01
N LEU A 163 -2.77 0.14 14.25
CA LEU A 163 -1.46 -0.39 14.63
C LEU A 163 -1.29 -1.84 14.15
N THR A 164 -2.29 -2.71 14.35
CA THR A 164 -2.28 -4.10 13.88
C THR A 164 -2.27 -4.18 12.36
N HIS A 165 -3.06 -3.34 11.68
CA HIS A 165 -3.03 -3.25 10.23
C HIS A 165 -1.63 -2.88 9.74
N SER A 166 -1.02 -1.85 10.32
CA SER A 166 0.32 -1.43 9.92
C SER A 166 1.36 -2.52 10.16
N ALA A 167 1.29 -3.26 11.26
CA ALA A 167 2.17 -4.40 11.48
C ALA A 167 2.00 -5.50 10.40
N MET A 168 0.76 -5.90 10.09
CA MET A 168 0.47 -6.90 9.04
C MET A 168 0.92 -6.43 7.65
N MET A 169 0.69 -5.16 7.33
CA MET A 169 1.14 -4.58 6.06
C MET A 169 2.67 -4.50 5.98
N SER A 170 3.35 -4.30 7.11
CA SER A 170 4.83 -4.30 7.15
C SER A 170 5.37 -5.67 6.77
N VAL A 171 4.81 -6.75 7.34
CA VAL A 171 5.16 -8.13 6.96
C VAL A 171 4.90 -8.37 5.47
N MET A 172 3.69 -8.04 4.99
CA MET A 172 3.30 -8.23 3.59
C MET A 172 4.24 -7.48 2.63
N HIS A 173 4.56 -6.21 2.93
CA HIS A 173 5.46 -5.40 2.13
C HIS A 173 6.91 -5.86 2.22
N ALA A 174 7.36 -6.38 3.37
CA ALA A 174 8.68 -6.98 3.50
C ALA A 174 8.82 -8.21 2.59
N PHE A 175 7.84 -9.11 2.58
CA PHE A 175 7.81 -10.24 1.64
C PHE A 175 7.79 -9.77 0.20
N LYS A 176 6.96 -8.78 -0.14
CA LYS A 176 6.92 -8.19 -1.48
C LYS A 176 8.30 -7.69 -1.90
N VAL A 177 8.95 -6.86 -1.08
CA VAL A 177 10.29 -6.32 -1.38
C VAL A 177 11.30 -7.45 -1.56
N ALA A 178 11.32 -8.42 -0.65
CA ALA A 178 12.21 -9.57 -0.73
C ALA A 178 11.99 -10.36 -2.03
N ILE A 179 10.74 -10.64 -2.40
CA ILE A 179 10.41 -11.36 -3.63
C ILE A 179 10.86 -10.59 -4.86
N TYR A 180 10.64 -9.27 -4.92
CA TYR A 180 11.11 -8.46 -6.04
C TYR A 180 12.64 -8.47 -6.15
N VAL A 181 13.36 -8.43 -5.02
CA VAL A 181 14.82 -8.62 -4.99
C VAL A 181 15.21 -10.00 -5.54
N LEU A 182 14.55 -11.06 -5.09
CA LEU A 182 14.81 -12.44 -5.54
C LEU A 182 14.52 -12.64 -7.03
N THR A 183 13.58 -11.89 -7.60
CA THR A 183 13.31 -11.89 -9.06
C THR A 183 14.22 -10.94 -9.85
N GLY A 184 15.22 -10.32 -9.21
CA GLY A 184 16.24 -9.50 -9.88
C GLY A 184 15.96 -8.01 -9.94
N PHE A 185 14.96 -7.49 -9.20
CA PHE A 185 14.72 -6.05 -9.13
C PHE A 185 15.85 -5.34 -8.38
N ALA A 186 16.63 -4.53 -9.10
CA ALA A 186 17.80 -3.84 -8.55
C ALA A 186 17.42 -2.50 -7.90
N PHE A 187 16.94 -2.51 -6.64
CA PHE A 187 16.61 -1.29 -5.89
C PHE A 187 17.75 -0.26 -5.85
N PHE A 188 19.01 -0.71 -5.85
CA PHE A 188 20.19 0.16 -5.83
C PHE A 188 20.32 1.05 -7.08
N GLN A 189 19.78 0.65 -8.24
CA GLN A 189 19.73 1.50 -9.42
C GLN A 189 18.85 2.75 -9.21
N TYR A 190 17.95 2.69 -8.23
CA TYR A 190 17.02 3.75 -7.87
C TYR A 190 17.35 4.36 -6.50
N ALA A 191 18.58 4.19 -5.99
CA ALA A 191 18.93 4.50 -4.61
C ALA A 191 18.61 5.96 -4.20
N SER A 192 18.91 6.95 -5.06
CA SER A 192 18.62 8.36 -4.79
C SER A 192 17.12 8.61 -4.57
N MET A 193 16.30 8.15 -5.51
CA MET A 193 14.84 8.20 -5.42
C MET A 193 14.34 7.45 -4.19
N MET A 194 14.83 6.24 -3.95
CA MET A 194 14.43 5.43 -2.80
C MET A 194 14.72 6.14 -1.48
N VAL A 195 15.93 6.65 -1.26
CA VAL A 195 16.30 7.38 -0.03
C VAL A 195 15.32 8.53 0.24
N LEU A 196 14.98 9.32 -0.78
CA LEU A 196 14.03 10.44 -0.64
C LEU A 196 12.62 9.97 -0.32
N MET A 197 12.13 8.95 -1.02
CA MET A 197 10.79 8.40 -0.79
C MET A 197 10.67 7.76 0.60
N LEU A 198 11.70 7.01 1.04
CA LEU A 198 11.75 6.41 2.38
C LEU A 198 11.81 7.48 3.47
N ALA A 199 12.65 8.51 3.29
CA ALA A 199 12.74 9.64 4.23
C ALA A 199 11.42 10.41 4.33
N GLY A 200 10.81 10.73 3.19
CA GLY A 200 9.50 11.39 3.14
C GLY A 200 8.43 10.55 3.82
N SER A 201 8.39 9.25 3.55
CA SER A 201 7.47 8.30 4.18
C SER A 201 7.58 8.27 5.71
N LEU A 202 8.81 8.28 6.24
CA LEU A 202 9.09 8.32 7.66
C LEU A 202 8.62 9.64 8.30
N VAL A 203 9.03 10.77 7.72
CA VAL A 203 8.65 12.13 8.16
C VAL A 203 7.13 12.28 8.16
N GLY A 204 6.49 11.89 7.05
CA GLY A 204 5.04 11.92 6.91
C GLY A 204 4.33 11.10 7.97
N THR A 205 4.79 9.88 8.24
CA THR A 205 4.19 9.01 9.26
C THR A 205 4.26 9.64 10.65
N TYR A 206 5.40 10.24 11.00
CA TYR A 206 5.59 10.95 12.25
C TYR A 206 4.68 12.19 12.36
N VAL A 207 4.66 13.05 11.34
CA VAL A 207 3.77 14.22 11.28
C VAL A 207 2.30 13.82 11.41
N GLY A 208 1.88 12.79 10.67
CA GLY A 208 0.50 12.30 10.70
C GLY A 208 0.06 11.77 12.07
N LYS A 209 0.98 11.33 12.94
CA LYS A 209 0.67 11.00 14.34
C LYS A 209 0.11 12.21 15.08
N PHE A 210 0.74 13.38 14.95
CA PHE A 210 0.32 14.61 15.62
C PHE A 210 -0.98 15.20 15.04
N LEU A 211 -1.26 14.89 13.76
CA LEU A 211 -2.48 15.29 13.09
C LEU A 211 -3.67 14.36 13.39
N ARG A 212 -3.43 13.19 13.99
CA ARG A 212 -4.48 12.26 14.39
C ARG A 212 -5.44 12.93 15.38
N GLY A 213 -6.73 12.81 15.13
CA GLY A 213 -7.78 13.47 15.92
C GLY A 213 -7.98 14.96 15.63
N ARG A 214 -7.04 15.62 14.91
CA ARG A 214 -7.16 17.04 14.50
C ARG A 214 -7.78 17.21 13.11
N ILE A 215 -7.65 16.19 12.26
CA ILE A 215 -8.22 16.20 10.90
C ILE A 215 -9.66 15.66 10.93
N ASN A 216 -10.58 16.39 10.30
CA ASN A 216 -11.92 15.87 10.04
C ASN A 216 -11.83 14.67 9.09
N LYS A 217 -12.02 13.46 9.65
CA LYS A 217 -11.92 12.19 8.92
C LYS A 217 -12.80 12.14 7.67
N ARG A 218 -14.04 12.64 7.75
CA ARG A 218 -14.97 12.62 6.60
C ARG A 218 -14.45 13.48 5.45
N ARG A 219 -14.01 14.71 5.75
CA ARG A 219 -13.43 15.61 4.74
C ARG A 219 -12.15 15.04 4.14
N GLY A 220 -11.25 14.52 4.96
CA GLY A 220 -9.99 13.93 4.48
C GLY A 220 -10.21 12.72 3.58
N VAL A 221 -11.16 11.83 3.91
CA VAL A 221 -11.54 10.71 3.04
C VAL A 221 -12.17 11.21 1.74
N LEU A 222 -13.02 12.24 1.79
CA LEU A 222 -13.63 12.80 0.58
C LEU A 222 -12.59 13.40 -0.38
N ILE A 223 -11.64 14.17 0.14
CA ILE A 223 -10.53 14.73 -0.66
C ILE A 223 -9.72 13.59 -1.27
N LEU A 224 -9.35 12.60 -0.46
CA LEU A 224 -8.60 11.44 -0.94
C LEU A 224 -9.33 10.76 -2.11
N LYS A 225 -10.64 10.51 -1.99
CA LYS A 225 -11.43 9.87 -3.04
C LYS A 225 -11.37 10.64 -4.36
N TRP A 226 -11.52 11.96 -4.33
CA TRP A 226 -11.48 12.76 -5.55
C TRP A 226 -10.09 12.82 -6.17
N VAL A 227 -9.04 13.00 -5.36
CA VAL A 227 -7.66 13.03 -5.88
C VAL A 227 -7.26 11.67 -6.46
N THR A 228 -7.59 10.56 -5.81
CA THR A 228 -7.32 9.22 -6.36
C THR A 228 -8.14 8.94 -7.62
N THR A 229 -9.37 9.46 -7.70
CA THR A 229 -10.21 9.33 -8.90
C THR A 229 -9.57 10.03 -10.09
N LEU A 230 -9.12 11.27 -9.93
CA LEU A 230 -8.46 12.01 -11.00
C LEU A 230 -7.19 11.30 -11.48
N ALA A 231 -6.32 10.88 -10.55
CA ALA A 231 -5.08 10.18 -10.87
C ALA A 231 -5.31 8.81 -11.55
N ALA A 232 -6.34 8.06 -11.12
CA ALA A 232 -6.69 6.78 -11.71
C ALA A 232 -7.34 6.93 -13.09
N THR A 233 -8.21 7.92 -13.28
CA THR A 233 -8.81 8.21 -14.60
C THR A 233 -7.74 8.63 -15.60
N GLN A 234 -6.80 9.49 -15.20
CA GLN A 234 -5.65 9.85 -16.05
C GLN A 234 -4.83 8.63 -16.44
N LEU A 235 -4.57 7.72 -15.50
CA LEU A 235 -3.85 6.48 -15.75
C LEU A 235 -4.57 5.59 -16.79
N ILE A 236 -5.89 5.43 -16.65
CA ILE A 236 -6.72 4.65 -17.60
C ILE A 236 -6.69 5.29 -18.99
N ILE A 237 -6.93 6.59 -19.10
CA ILE A 237 -6.95 7.30 -20.38
C ILE A 237 -5.59 7.14 -21.08
N THR A 238 -4.50 7.32 -20.34
CA THR A 238 -3.14 7.16 -20.87
C THR A 238 -2.86 5.74 -21.34
N ALA A 239 -3.31 4.73 -20.58
CA ALA A 239 -3.16 3.33 -20.95
C ALA A 239 -3.96 3.00 -22.23
N LEU A 240 -5.22 3.42 -22.32
CA LEU A 240 -6.06 3.20 -23.50
C LEU A 240 -5.49 3.89 -24.75
N TYR A 241 -4.99 5.13 -24.61
CA TYR A 241 -4.36 5.83 -25.72
C TYR A 241 -3.12 5.11 -26.27
N ARG A 242 -2.36 4.43 -25.40
CA ARG A 242 -1.21 3.61 -25.83
C ARG A 242 -1.63 2.35 -26.58
N TYR A 243 -2.78 1.74 -26.26
CA TYR A 243 -3.29 0.56 -26.97
C TYR A 243 -3.88 0.86 -28.34
N LEU A 244 -4.32 2.09 -28.55
CA LEU A 244 -4.91 2.53 -29.83
C LEU A 244 -3.85 2.99 -30.86
N LYS A 245 -2.58 3.03 -30.48
CA LYS A 245 -1.44 3.30 -31.36
C LYS A 245 -0.68 2.03 -31.67
#